data_AF-A0AAV4DN68-F1
#
_entry.id   AF-A0AAV4DN68-F1
#
_cell.length_a   1.000
_cell.length_b   1.000
_cell.length_c   1.000
_cell.angle_alpha   90.00
_cell.angle_beta   90.00
_cell.angle_gamma   90.00
#
_symmetry.space_group_name_H-M   'P 1'
#
loop_
_entity.id
_entity.type
_entity.pdbx_description
1 polymer ?
#
loop_
_entity_poly.entity_id
_entity_poly.type
_entity_poly.pdbx_seq_one_letter_code
_entity_poly.pdbx_strand_id
1 'polypeptide(L)'
;MDGPTVLAFALALRRKTKKKIRRKWAKNWFLKRKKFGHSKLLDELRCTEPSDFRNFLRMDEDSFDELLELMRPCIEKQDTNMRDAISPLQTDFQ
;
A
#
# COMPACT_ATOMS: atom_id res chain seq x y z
N MET A 1 26.49 -35.41 -34.30
CA MET A 1 25.94 -34.69 -33.13
C MET A 1 25.22 -35.72 -32.30
N ASP A 2 25.93 -36.32 -31.35
CA ASP A 2 25.48 -37.53 -30.68
C ASP A 2 24.32 -37.23 -29.73
N GLY A 3 23.27 -38.05 -29.75
CA GLY A 3 22.06 -37.92 -28.93
C GLY A 3 22.27 -37.48 -27.46
N PRO A 4 23.29 -37.97 -26.73
CA PRO A 4 23.55 -37.51 -25.36
C PRO A 4 23.93 -36.02 -25.26
N THR A 5 24.58 -35.44 -26.29
CA THR A 5 24.95 -34.01 -26.30
C THR A 5 23.72 -33.11 -26.40
N VAL A 6 22.76 -33.49 -27.25
CA VAL A 6 21.48 -32.78 -27.41
C VAL A 6 20.66 -32.88 -26.12
N LEU A 7 20.63 -34.06 -25.50
CA LEU A 7 19.92 -34.28 -24.24
C LEU A 7 20.55 -33.48 -23.07
N ALA A 8 21.89 -33.47 -22.98
CA ALA A 8 22.61 -32.69 -21.99
C ALA A 8 22.37 -31.19 -22.17
N PHE A 9 22.34 -30.71 -23.42
CA PHE A 9 22.05 -29.31 -23.74
C PHE A 9 20.60 -28.94 -23.39
N ALA A 10 19.62 -29.79 -23.72
CA ALA A 10 18.22 -29.59 -23.36
C ALA A 10 17.99 -29.57 -21.83
N LEU A 11 18.69 -30.42 -21.08
CA LEU A 11 18.67 -30.42 -19.61
C LEU A 11 19.31 -29.17 -19.02
N ALA A 12 20.43 -28.69 -19.59
CA ALA A 12 21.08 -27.46 -19.18
C ALA A 12 20.18 -26.24 -19.38
N LEU A 13 19.49 -26.16 -20.52
CA LEU A 13 18.53 -25.08 -20.82
C LEU A 13 17.27 -25.14 -19.92
N ARG A 14 16.86 -26.33 -19.46
CA ARG A 14 15.72 -26.50 -18.54
C ARG A 14 16.00 -26.10 -17.09
N ARG A 15 17.25 -25.83 -16.71
CA ARG A 15 17.59 -25.29 -15.39
C ARG A 15 17.23 -23.81 -15.30
N LYS A 16 15.94 -23.48 -15.34
CA LYS A 16 15.43 -22.21 -14.80
C LYS A 16 15.62 -22.26 -13.29
N THR A 17 16.77 -21.79 -12.83
CA THR A 17 17.01 -21.59 -11.40
C THR A 17 15.93 -20.65 -10.88
N LYS A 18 15.10 -21.12 -9.95
CA LYS A 18 14.17 -20.26 -9.22
C LYS A 18 15.03 -19.20 -8.52
N LYS A 19 15.09 -17.99 -9.08
CA LYS A 19 15.84 -16.89 -8.47
C LYS A 19 15.28 -16.71 -7.06
N LYS A 20 16.11 -16.96 -6.05
CA LYS A 20 15.73 -16.68 -4.66
C LYS A 20 15.34 -15.20 -4.59
N ILE A 21 14.10 -14.94 -4.17
CA ILE A 21 13.66 -13.57 -3.92
C ILE A 21 14.53 -13.04 -2.79
N ARG A 22 15.33 -12.02 -3.09
CA ARG A 22 16.18 -11.38 -2.08
C ARG A 22 15.28 -10.73 -1.03
N ARG A 23 15.65 -10.89 0.24
CA ARG A 23 14.95 -10.24 1.35
C ARG A 23 15.04 -8.71 1.16
N LYS A 24 13.89 -8.04 1.06
CA LYS A 24 13.84 -6.58 1.04
C LYS A 24 14.05 -6.08 2.47
N TRP A 25 15.03 -5.20 2.69
CA TRP A 25 15.32 -4.60 4.00
C TRP A 25 14.26 -3.60 4.44
N ALA A 26 13.65 -2.90 3.48
CA ALA A 26 12.55 -1.98 3.71
C ALA A 26 11.48 -2.18 2.62
N LYS A 27 10.21 -2.01 2.98
CA LYS A 27 9.10 -1.99 2.02
C LYS A 27 9.12 -0.68 1.21
N ASN A 28 8.61 -0.73 -0.01
CA ASN A 28 8.66 0.41 -0.93
C ASN A 28 7.86 1.61 -0.41
N TRP A 29 6.69 1.38 0.20
CA TRP A 29 5.86 2.43 0.80
C TRP A 29 6.60 3.14 1.94
N PHE A 30 7.38 2.39 2.74
CA PHE A 30 8.16 2.95 3.85
C PHE A 30 9.25 3.92 3.36
N LEU A 31 9.86 3.63 2.20
CA LEU A 31 10.82 4.54 1.57
C LEU A 31 10.16 5.84 1.10
N LYS A 32 8.87 5.80 0.77
CA LYS A 32 8.08 6.95 0.35
C LYS A 32 7.41 7.71 1.51
N ARG A 33 7.67 7.35 2.79
CA ARG A 33 7.05 7.99 3.97
C ARG A 33 7.19 9.51 4.05
N LYS A 34 8.24 10.10 3.44
CA LYS A 34 8.43 11.56 3.39
C LYS A 34 7.51 12.24 2.37
N LYS A 35 7.02 11.50 1.38
CA LYS A 35 6.15 11.98 0.31
C LYS A 35 4.67 11.96 0.72
N PHE A 36 4.30 11.04 1.62
CA PHE A 36 2.91 10.86 2.03
C PHE A 36 2.68 11.40 3.45
N GLY A 37 1.59 12.15 3.62
CA GLY A 37 0.96 12.29 4.92
C GLY A 37 0.31 10.98 5.35
N HIS A 38 -0.10 10.89 6.62
CA HIS A 38 -0.64 9.66 7.22
C HIS A 38 -1.87 9.12 6.47
N SER A 39 -2.79 9.98 6.02
CA SER A 39 -3.98 9.59 5.25
C SER A 39 -3.63 8.99 3.89
N LYS A 40 -2.83 9.70 3.09
CA LYS A 40 -2.40 9.23 1.76
C LYS A 40 -1.62 7.92 1.81
N LEU A 41 -0.90 7.65 2.91
CA LEU A 41 -0.23 6.38 3.12
C LEU A 41 -1.24 5.23 3.31
N LEU A 42 -2.28 5.44 4.10
CA LEU A 42 -3.32 4.42 4.31
C LEU A 42 -4.00 4.06 2.98
N ASP A 43 -4.30 5.04 2.12
CA ASP A 43 -4.86 4.82 0.79
C ASP A 43 -3.92 4.00 -0.12
N GLU A 44 -2.61 4.29 -0.09
CA GLU A 44 -1.62 3.52 -0.86
C GLU A 44 -1.53 2.08 -0.32
N LEU A 45 -1.57 1.90 1.01
CA LEU A 45 -1.49 0.58 1.64
C LEU A 45 -2.72 -0.29 1.32
N ARG A 46 -3.94 0.28 1.32
CA ARG A 46 -5.16 -0.44 0.90
C ARG A 46 -5.02 -1.00 -0.52
N CYS A 47 -4.54 -0.17 -1.46
CA CYS A 47 -4.40 -0.58 -2.86
C CYS A 47 -3.22 -1.55 -3.11
N THR A 48 -2.11 -1.39 -2.39
CA THR A 48 -0.85 -2.08 -2.75
C THR A 48 -0.51 -3.26 -1.85
N GLU A 49 -0.73 -3.16 -0.53
CA GLU A 49 -0.29 -4.16 0.45
C GLU A 49 -1.30 -4.23 1.64
N PRO A 50 -2.46 -4.89 1.49
CA PRO A 50 -3.50 -4.96 2.54
C PRO A 50 -3.01 -5.58 3.86
N SER A 51 -2.04 -6.50 3.80
CA SER A 51 -1.42 -7.06 5.01
C SER A 51 -0.65 -6.02 5.82
N ASP A 52 0.01 -5.09 5.13
CA ASP A 52 0.77 -4.01 5.78
C ASP A 52 -0.19 -2.95 6.33
N PHE A 53 -1.32 -2.68 5.66
CA PHE A 53 -2.41 -1.86 6.20
C PHE A 53 -2.88 -2.40 7.56
N ARG A 54 -3.21 -3.70 7.60
CA ARG A 54 -3.67 -4.36 8.83
C ARG A 54 -2.62 -4.33 9.93
N ASN A 55 -1.35 -4.51 9.59
CA ASN A 55 -0.26 -4.43 10.57
C ASN A 55 -0.05 -3.00 11.09
N PHE A 56 -0.19 -2.00 10.21
CA PHE A 56 0.00 -0.60 10.55
C PHE A 56 -1.10 -0.09 11.51
N LEU A 57 -2.37 -0.38 11.22
CA LEU A 57 -3.50 0.01 12.07
C LEU A 57 -3.81 -1.00 13.19
N ARG A 58 -3.24 -2.21 13.12
CA ARG A 58 -3.63 -3.37 13.96
C ARG A 58 -5.13 -3.70 13.87
N MET A 59 -5.73 -3.39 12.74
CA MET A 59 -7.16 -3.47 12.46
C MET A 59 -7.35 -3.77 10.96
N ASP A 60 -8.35 -4.55 10.63
CA ASP A 60 -8.81 -4.79 9.26
C ASP A 60 -9.45 -3.53 8.64
N GLU A 61 -9.60 -3.55 7.32
CA GLU A 61 -10.15 -2.44 6.56
C GLU A 61 -11.62 -2.19 6.89
N ASP A 62 -12.41 -3.25 6.96
CA ASP A 62 -13.84 -3.19 7.26
C ASP A 62 -14.08 -2.57 8.65
N SER A 63 -13.38 -3.05 9.68
CA SER A 63 -13.48 -2.47 11.04
C SER A 63 -13.05 -1.00 11.10
N PHE A 64 -12.06 -0.60 10.30
CA PHE A 64 -11.67 0.80 10.23
C PHE A 64 -12.75 1.66 9.57
N ASP A 65 -13.37 1.17 8.50
CA ASP A 65 -14.44 1.89 7.80
C ASP A 65 -15.70 1.99 8.67
N GLU A 66 -16.05 0.95 9.41
CA GLU A 66 -17.13 0.99 10.43
C GLU A 66 -16.84 2.03 11.52
N LEU A 67 -15.61 2.03 12.06
CA LEU A 67 -15.21 3.02 13.06
C LEU A 67 -15.24 4.43 12.49
N LEU A 68 -14.80 4.61 11.25
CA LEU A 68 -14.82 5.90 10.59
C LEU A 68 -16.24 6.41 10.40
N GLU A 69 -17.19 5.57 9.99
CA GLU A 69 -18.60 5.95 9.89
C GLU A 69 -19.19 6.33 11.24
N LEU A 70 -18.87 5.56 12.29
CA LEU A 70 -19.33 5.85 13.65
C LEU A 70 -18.78 7.19 14.17
N MET A 71 -17.52 7.49 13.88
CA MET A 71 -16.85 8.71 14.32
C MET A 71 -17.12 9.92 13.43
N ARG A 72 -17.53 9.71 12.17
CA ARG A 72 -17.82 10.75 11.17
C ARG A 72 -18.56 11.96 11.75
N PRO A 73 -19.73 11.83 12.43
CA PRO A 73 -20.45 12.99 12.94
C PRO A 73 -19.69 13.79 14.01
N CYS A 74 -18.71 13.19 14.69
CA CYS A 74 -17.93 13.84 15.73
C CYS A 74 -16.68 14.56 15.18
N ILE A 75 -16.14 14.10 14.05
CA ILE A 75 -14.89 14.62 13.47
C ILE A 75 -15.11 15.49 12.24
N GLU A 76 -16.29 15.40 11.62
CA GLU A 76 -16.67 16.23 10.49
C GLU A 76 -16.82 17.69 10.94
N LYS A 77 -16.08 18.58 10.27
CA LYS A 77 -16.17 20.01 10.56
C LYS A 77 -17.49 20.54 10.01
N GLN A 78 -18.26 21.17 10.90
CA GLN A 78 -19.49 21.86 10.54
C GLN A 78 -19.21 23.33 10.27
N ASP A 79 -20.03 23.92 9.41
CA ASP A 79 -20.09 25.37 9.26
C ASP A 79 -20.57 25.99 10.58
N THR A 80 -20.02 27.14 10.92
CA THR A 80 -20.43 27.93 12.07
C THR A 80 -20.79 29.33 11.62
N ASN A 81 -21.60 30.05 12.38
CA ASN A 81 -21.98 31.44 12.07
C ASN A 81 -20.79 32.39 11.83
N MET A 82 -19.62 32.06 12.36
CA MET A 82 -18.41 32.89 12.23
C MET A 82 -17.44 32.39 11.16
N ARG A 83 -17.60 31.14 10.69
CA ARG A 83 -16.64 30.47 9.82
C ARG A 83 -17.24 29.23 9.17
N ASP A 84 -17.14 29.18 7.85
CA ASP A 84 -17.42 27.98 7.05
C ASP A 84 -16.32 26.92 7.24
N ALA A 85 -16.72 25.66 7.23
CA ALA A 85 -15.84 24.51 7.15
C ALA A 85 -15.03 24.57 5.86
N ILE A 86 -13.78 24.10 5.93
CA ILE A 86 -12.90 24.11 4.76
C ILE A 86 -13.41 23.05 3.78
N SER A 87 -13.91 23.50 2.63
CA SER A 87 -14.29 22.63 1.52
C SER A 87 -13.09 21.83 1.04
N PRO A 88 -13.22 20.50 0.81
CA PRO A 88 -12.14 19.67 0.25
C PRO A 88 -11.60 20.21 -1.09
N LEU A 89 -12.46 20.89 -1.85
CA LEU A 89 -12.16 21.43 -3.17
C LEU A 89 -11.31 22.71 -3.14
N GLN A 90 -11.33 23.46 -2.02
CA GLN A 90 -10.66 24.76 -1.88
C GLN A 90 -9.30 24.68 -1.19
N THR A 91 -8.72 23.49 -1.11
CA THR A 91 -7.40 23.32 -0.50
C THR A 91 -6.28 23.68 -1.49
N ASP A 92 -6.27 24.93 -1.94
CA ASP A 92 -5.11 25.55 -2.59
C ASP A 92 -4.06 25.86 -1.52
N PHE A 93 -3.37 24.82 -1.05
CA PHE A 93 -2.07 25.04 -0.41
C PHE A 93 -1.01 25.05 -1.53
N GLN A 94 -0.49 26.25 -1.77
CA GLN A 94 0.62 26.57 -2.67
C GLN A 94 1.87 25.72 -2.43
#